data_AF-A0A060BMB6-F1
#
_entry.id   AF-A0A060BMB6-F1
#
_cell.length_a   1.000
_cell.length_b   1.000
_cell.length_c   1.000
_cell.angle_alpha   90.00
_cell.angle_beta   90.00
_cell.angle_gamma   90.00
#
_symmetry.space_group_name_H-M   'P 1'
#
loop_
_entity.id
_entity.type
_entity.pdbx_description
1 polymer ?
#
loop_
_entity_poly.entity_id
_entity_poly.type
_entity_poly.pdbx_seq_one_letter_code
_entity_poly.pdbx_strand_id
1 'polypeptide(L)'
;MTQKLSYIRSLGFTGIWLTPIFESPTYHKYNATDYFTVDSQFGTNDDLKTLVDTAHDDGIKVILDLALNHSSTENEWFQESVNAFAKEELGGFSRHRRGKGRGLTLFPEHLGSDLRR
;
A
#
# COMPACT_ATOMS: atom_id res chain seq x y z
N MET A 1 20.38 6.95 12.24
CA MET A 1 21.46 5.99 11.89
C MET A 1 22.76 6.65 11.48
N THR A 2 22.71 7.72 10.68
CA THR A 2 23.85 8.43 10.07
C THR A 2 25.04 8.65 11.01
N GLN A 3 24.80 9.12 12.23
CA GLN A 3 25.85 9.38 13.24
C GLN A 3 26.65 8.14 13.68
N LYS A 4 26.19 6.93 13.37
CA LYS A 4 26.84 5.67 13.77
C LYS A 4 27.60 5.00 12.61
N LEU A 5 27.55 5.54 11.39
CA LEU A 5 28.23 4.94 10.23
C LEU A 5 29.74 4.77 10.44
N SER A 6 30.41 5.79 11.00
CA SER A 6 31.84 5.70 11.34
C SER A 6 32.13 4.55 12.32
N TYR A 7 31.26 4.34 13.31
CA TYR A 7 31.39 3.21 14.23
C TYR A 7 31.19 1.87 13.51
N ILE A 8 30.15 1.75 12.67
CA ILE A 8 29.90 0.53 11.87
C ILE A 8 31.10 0.20 10.97
N ARG A 9 31.67 1.20 10.31
CA ARG A 9 32.90 1.06 9.51
C ARG A 9 34.08 0.61 10.36
N SER A 10 34.25 1.15 11.57
CA SER A 10 35.35 0.78 12.48
C SER A 10 35.30 -0.69 12.91
N LEU A 11 34.12 -1.31 12.89
CA LEU A 11 33.94 -2.74 13.13
C LEU A 11 34.30 -3.62 11.91
N GLY A 12 34.59 -3.01 10.75
CA GLY A 12 34.95 -3.70 9.51
C GLY A 12 33.76 -4.06 8.61
N PHE A 13 32.54 -3.60 8.93
CA PHE A 13 31.38 -3.83 8.07
C PHE A 13 31.36 -2.89 6.86
N THR A 14 30.95 -3.42 5.71
CA THR A 14 30.85 -2.69 4.43
C THR A 14 29.41 -2.51 3.96
N GLY A 15 28.42 -2.87 4.79
CA GLY A 15 27.02 -2.78 4.43
C GLY A 15 26.10 -2.76 5.65
N ILE A 16 24.95 -2.11 5.49
CA ILE A 16 23.83 -2.15 6.41
C ILE A 16 22.59 -2.63 5.67
N TRP A 17 21.78 -3.44 6.36
CA TRP A 17 20.47 -3.85 5.88
C TRP A 17 19.42 -3.32 6.85
N LEU A 18 18.57 -2.44 6.35
CA LEU A 18 17.45 -1.89 7.11
C LEU A 18 16.23 -2.79 6.89
N THR A 19 15.56 -3.13 7.98
CA THR A 19 14.18 -3.64 7.95
C THR A 19 13.26 -2.64 7.24
N PRO A 20 11.99 -2.98 6.92
CA PRO A 20 11.12 -2.04 6.24
C PRO A 20 11.03 -0.70 6.99
N ILE A 21 11.15 0.40 6.24
CA ILE A 21 11.19 1.77 6.77
C ILE A 21 10.10 2.67 6.19
N PHE A 22 9.27 2.13 5.30
CA PHE A 22 8.24 2.89 4.61
C PHE A 22 6.96 2.97 5.44
N GLU A 23 6.09 3.93 5.11
CA GLU A 23 4.86 4.19 5.86
C GLU A 23 4.04 2.92 6.09
N SER A 24 3.64 2.71 7.34
CA SER A 24 2.82 1.57 7.73
C SER A 24 2.14 1.82 9.09
N PRO A 25 0.92 1.31 9.30
CA PRO A 25 0.19 1.44 10.55
C PRO A 25 0.81 0.59 11.66
N THR A 26 1.67 -0.38 11.32
CA THR A 26 2.33 -1.27 12.30
C THR A 26 3.73 -0.79 12.64
N TYR A 27 4.24 -1.19 13.81
CA TYR A 27 5.60 -0.83 14.25
C TYR A 27 6.70 -1.51 13.41
N HIS A 28 6.43 -2.69 12.85
CA HIS A 28 7.41 -3.49 12.11
C HIS A 28 7.45 -3.14 10.60
N LYS A 29 6.55 -2.27 10.14
CA LYS A 29 6.50 -1.71 8.78
C LYS A 29 6.31 -2.66 7.59
N TYR A 30 6.19 -3.97 7.83
CA TYR A 30 5.81 -4.94 6.78
C TYR A 30 4.39 -4.74 6.19
N ASN A 31 3.53 -3.95 6.83
CA ASN A 31 2.19 -3.67 6.32
C ASN A 31 2.14 -2.31 5.61
N ALA A 32 2.89 -2.17 4.51
CA ALA A 32 3.11 -0.87 3.88
C ALA A 32 1.81 -0.23 3.35
N THR A 33 1.63 1.06 3.63
CA THR A 33 0.58 1.92 3.06
C THR A 33 1.08 2.71 1.88
N ASP A 34 2.34 3.15 1.93
CA ASP A 34 3.05 3.80 0.84
C ASP A 34 4.50 3.30 0.81
N TYR A 35 4.94 2.80 -0.34
CA TYR A 35 6.32 2.32 -0.55
C TYR A 35 7.32 3.43 -0.92
N PHE A 36 6.85 4.66 -1.12
CA PHE A 36 7.68 5.78 -1.58
C PHE A 36 8.00 6.79 -0.49
N THR A 37 7.35 6.67 0.66
CA THR A 37 7.51 7.59 1.79
C THR A 37 8.08 6.86 2.99
N VAL A 38 9.18 7.37 3.54
CA VAL A 38 9.75 6.92 4.81
C VAL A 38 8.77 7.21 5.93
N ASP A 39 8.57 6.24 6.81
CA ASP A 39 7.70 6.40 7.97
C ASP A 39 8.22 7.50 8.88
N SER A 40 7.32 8.43 9.24
CA SER A 40 7.65 9.59 10.08
C SER A 40 8.32 9.26 11.42
N GLN A 41 8.17 8.03 11.94
CA GLN A 41 8.86 7.57 13.14
C GLN A 41 10.39 7.42 12.94
N PHE A 42 10.84 7.28 11.68
CA PHE A 42 12.24 7.14 11.31
C PHE A 42 12.85 8.39 10.68
N GLY A 43 12.00 9.32 10.20
CA GLY A 43 12.41 10.59 9.63
C GLY A 43 11.69 10.88 8.32
N THR A 44 12.39 11.51 7.39
CA THR A 44 11.90 11.90 6.07
C THR A 44 12.66 11.18 4.95
N ASN A 45 12.18 11.33 3.72
CA ASN A 45 12.92 10.87 2.53
C ASN A 45 14.28 11.56 2.41
N ASP A 46 14.41 12.82 2.84
CA ASP A 46 15.68 13.55 2.85
C ASP A 46 16.65 13.01 3.90
N ASP A 47 16.14 12.55 5.06
CA ASP A 47 16.96 11.86 6.06
C ASP A 47 17.49 10.53 5.54
N LEU A 48 16.64 9.76 4.84
CA LEU A 48 17.07 8.53 4.17
C LEU A 48 18.11 8.82 3.09
N LYS A 49 17.89 9.84 2.26
CA LYS A 49 18.86 10.27 1.25
C LYS A 49 20.20 10.62 1.90
N THR A 50 20.16 11.41 2.96
CA THR A 50 21.36 11.81 3.72
C THR A 50 22.08 10.59 4.30
N LEU A 51 21.34 9.61 4.85
CA LEU A 51 21.91 8.35 5.34
C LEU A 51 22.61 7.58 4.22
N VAL A 52 21.96 7.43 3.06
CA VAL A 52 22.48 6.69 1.91
C VAL A 52 23.73 7.36 1.36
N ASP A 53 23.70 8.68 1.16
CA ASP A 53 24.85 9.44 0.65
C ASP A 53 26.04 9.33 1.62
N THR A 54 25.81 9.57 2.92
CA THR A 54 26.87 9.45 3.94
C THR A 54 27.42 8.02 4.03
N ALA A 55 26.55 7.00 3.94
CA ALA A 55 26.98 5.60 3.96
C ALA A 55 27.87 5.29 2.74
N HIS A 56 27.47 5.74 1.55
CA HIS A 56 28.24 5.52 0.34
C HIS A 56 29.60 6.23 0.36
N ASP A 57 29.68 7.45 0.89
CA ASP A 57 30.95 8.17 1.07
C ASP A 57 31.91 7.42 2.00
N ASP A 58 31.37 6.70 2.99
CA ASP A 58 32.13 5.83 3.90
C ASP A 58 32.38 4.40 3.36
N GLY A 59 31.98 4.12 2.11
CA GLY A 59 32.14 2.80 1.49
C GLY A 59 31.16 1.74 2.01
N ILE A 60 30.09 2.15 2.69
CA ILE A 60 29.04 1.28 3.24
C ILE A 60 27.87 1.20 2.25
N LYS A 61 27.46 0.00 1.85
CA LYS A 61 26.26 -0.23 1.04
C LYS A 61 25.00 -0.23 1.89
N VAL A 62 23.90 0.26 1.35
CA VAL A 62 22.58 0.25 2.01
C VAL A 62 21.65 -0.70 1.26
N ILE A 63 21.06 -1.65 1.98
CA ILE A 63 20.00 -2.54 1.49
C ILE A 63 18.71 -2.15 2.22
N LEU A 64 17.63 -1.95 1.45
CA LEU A 64 16.30 -1.70 1.97
C LEU A 64 15.45 -2.95 1.81
N ASP A 65 14.78 -3.36 2.89
CA ASP A 65 13.81 -4.44 2.85
C ASP A 65 12.45 -3.95 2.30
N LEU A 66 11.82 -4.76 1.46
CA LEU A 66 10.56 -4.47 0.77
C LEU A 66 9.66 -5.71 0.78
N ALA A 67 8.53 -5.61 1.47
CA ALA A 67 7.55 -6.68 1.61
C ALA A 67 6.62 -6.79 0.38
N LEU A 68 7.14 -7.07 -0.81
CA LEU A 68 6.37 -6.96 -2.06
C LEU A 68 5.26 -8.01 -2.26
N ASN A 69 5.17 -9.05 -1.42
CA ASN A 69 4.14 -10.08 -1.59
C ASN A 69 2.76 -9.66 -1.08
N HIS A 70 2.67 -8.63 -0.24
CA HIS A 70 1.43 -8.11 0.34
C HIS A 70 1.51 -6.60 0.56
N SER A 71 0.39 -5.96 0.87
CA SER A 71 0.32 -4.55 1.28
C SER A 71 -0.76 -4.36 2.34
N SER A 72 -0.76 -3.20 3.01
CA SER A 72 -1.85 -2.84 3.93
C SER A 72 -3.19 -2.79 3.23
N THR A 73 -4.26 -3.06 3.99
CA THR A 73 -5.61 -2.74 3.58
C THR A 73 -5.79 -1.24 3.35
N GLU A 74 -4.96 -0.39 3.95
CA GLU A 74 -4.96 1.06 3.74
C GLU A 74 -4.13 1.52 2.53
N ASN A 75 -3.42 0.60 1.85
CA ASN A 75 -2.65 0.93 0.65
C ASN A 75 -3.58 1.28 -0.52
N GLU A 76 -3.16 2.25 -1.35
CA GLU A 76 -3.94 2.74 -2.48
C GLU A 76 -4.35 1.62 -3.43
N TRP A 77 -3.46 0.67 -3.75
CA TRP A 77 -3.78 -0.44 -4.67
C TRP A 77 -4.86 -1.35 -4.10
N PHE A 78 -4.87 -1.58 -2.79
CA PHE A 78 -5.93 -2.36 -2.15
C PHE A 78 -7.27 -1.61 -2.19
N GLN A 79 -7.26 -0.32 -1.88
CA GLN A 79 -8.46 0.53 -1.94
C GLN A 79 -9.03 0.62 -3.37
N GLU A 80 -8.17 0.76 -4.37
CA GLU A 80 -8.57 0.73 -5.79
C GLU A 80 -9.20 -0.62 -6.17
N SER A 81 -8.61 -1.73 -5.74
CA SER A 81 -9.17 -3.07 -5.97
C SER A 81 -10.56 -3.23 -5.33
N VAL A 82 -10.75 -2.78 -4.10
CA VAL A 82 -12.06 -2.82 -3.41
C VAL A 82 -13.08 -1.95 -4.15
N ASN A 83 -12.69 -0.75 -4.57
CA ASN A 83 -13.56 0.16 -5.31
C ASN A 83 -13.94 -0.37 -6.70
N ALA A 84 -13.01 -1.04 -7.39
CA ALA A 84 -13.29 -1.69 -8.67
C ALA A 84 -14.31 -2.81 -8.49
N PHE A 85 -14.11 -3.69 -7.51
CA PHE A 85 -15.04 -4.78 -7.19
C PHE A 85 -16.43 -4.25 -6.84
N ALA A 86 -16.52 -3.23 -5.98
CA ALA A 86 -17.80 -2.62 -5.62
C ALA A 86 -18.54 -2.00 -6.81
N LYS A 87 -17.81 -1.41 -7.77
CA LYS A 87 -18.41 -0.87 -9.01
C LYS A 87 -18.93 -1.96 -9.93
N GLU A 88 -18.31 -3.14 -9.97
CA GLU A 88 -18.82 -4.26 -10.76
C GLU A 88 -20.10 -4.84 -10.14
N GLU A 89 -20.10 -5.09 -8.83
CA GLU A 89 -21.26 -5.61 -8.09
C GLU A 89 -22.46 -4.63 -8.10
N LEU A 90 -22.20 -3.32 -7.94
CA LEU A 90 -23.25 -2.29 -7.94
C LEU A 90 -23.57 -1.77 -9.36
N GLY A 91 -22.66 -1.96 -10.33
CA GLY A 91 -22.80 -1.53 -11.73
C GLY A 91 -23.80 -2.37 -12.52
N GLY A 92 -24.16 -3.56 -12.02
CA GLY A 92 -25.33 -4.32 -12.49
C GLY A 92 -26.66 -3.60 -12.28
N PHE A 93 -26.72 -2.60 -11.38
CA PHE A 93 -27.86 -1.70 -11.24
C PHE A 93 -27.64 -0.43 -12.07
N SER A 94 -27.66 -0.55 -13.39
CA SER A 94 -27.76 0.60 -14.26
C SER A 94 -29.01 1.39 -13.91
N ARG A 95 -28.80 2.63 -13.43
CA ARG A 95 -29.85 3.56 -13.04
C ARG A 95 -30.59 4.01 -14.30
N HIS A 96 -31.54 3.21 -14.76
CA HIS A 96 -32.42 3.57 -15.86
C HIS A 96 -33.34 4.69 -15.38
N ARG A 97 -32.94 5.94 -15.61
CA ARG A 97 -33.78 7.11 -15.37
C ARG A 97 -34.84 7.19 -16.47
N ARG A 98 -35.85 6.32 -16.42
CA ARG A 98 -37.09 6.52 -17.20
C ARG A 98 -37.89 7.64 -16.57
N GLY A 99 -38.42 8.49 -17.44
CA GLY A 99 -39.16 9.70 -17.09
C GLY A 99 -40.36 9.44 -16.17
N LYS A 100 -40.67 10.50 -15.43
CA LYS A 100 -41.92 10.80 -14.68
C LYS A 100 -42.94 9.66 -14.61
N GLY A 101 -42.92 8.91 -13.51
CA GLY A 101 -43.98 8.00 -13.10
C GLY A 101 -43.66 7.40 -11.74
N ARG A 102 -44.59 7.50 -10.79
CA ARG A 102 -44.42 7.13 -9.37
C ARG A 102 -44.23 5.61 -9.23
N GLY A 103 -43.32 5.20 -8.35
CA GLY A 103 -43.18 3.82 -7.85
C GLY A 103 -41.80 3.22 -8.11
N LEU A 104 -40.96 3.18 -7.07
CA LEU A 104 -39.71 2.42 -7.09
C LEU A 104 -40.06 0.96 -6.75
N THR A 105 -40.00 0.07 -7.72
CA THR A 105 -40.10 -1.38 -7.47
C THR A 105 -38.85 -2.02 -8.07
N LEU A 106 -38.01 -2.57 -7.19
CA LEU A 106 -36.80 -3.30 -7.57
C LEU A 106 -37.20 -4.76 -7.82
N PHE A 107 -36.97 -5.25 -9.03
CA PHE A 107 -37.10 -6.68 -9.35
C PHE A 107 -35.70 -7.21 -9.73
N PRO A 108 -35.25 -8.34 -9.14
CA PRO A 108 -34.05 -9.04 -9.60
C PRO A 108 -34.32 -9.70 -10.95
N GLU A 109 -33.38 -9.59 -11.89
CA GLU A 109 -33.55 -10.02 -13.29
C GLU A 109 -33.32 -11.52 -13.54
N HIS A 110 -33.35 -12.39 -12.51
CA HIS A 110 -32.87 -13.79 -12.64
C HIS A 110 -33.83 -14.88 -12.16
N LEU A 111 -35.16 -14.71 -12.32
CA LEU A 111 -36.11 -15.81 -12.21
C LEU A 111 -36.88 -15.99 -13.53
N GLY A 112 -36.14 -16.39 -14.55
CA GLY A 112 -36.68 -16.94 -15.79
C GLY A 112 -37.07 -18.40 -15.59
N SER A 113 -38.38 -18.65 -15.57
CA SER A 113 -39.04 -19.85 -16.08
C SER A 113 -38.42 -21.22 -15.76
N ASP A 114 -38.70 -21.76 -14.58
CA ASP A 114 -39.03 -23.18 -14.49
C ASP A 114 -39.97 -23.45 -13.31
N LEU A 115 -40.74 -24.54 -13.39
CA LEU A 115 -41.79 -25.00 -12.48
C LEU A 115 -43.23 -24.54 -12.82
N ARG A 116 -43.74 -25.06 -13.95
CA ARG A 116 -45.12 -25.57 -13.99
C ARG A 116 -45.14 -27.03 -13.53
N ARG A 117 -45.65 -27.28 -12.33
CA ARG A 117 -46.56 -28.38 -11.99
C ARG A 117 -47.56 -27.88 -10.96
#